data_AF-A0AAV9IR39-F1
#
_entry.id   AF-A0AAV9IR39-F1
#
_cell.length_a   1.000
_cell.length_b   1.000
_cell.length_c   1.000
_cell.angle_alpha   90.00
_cell.angle_beta   90.00
_cell.angle_gamma   90.00
#
_symmetry.space_group_name_H-M   'P 1'
#
loop_
_entity.id
_entity.type
_entity.pdbx_description
1 polymer ?
#
loop_
_entity_poly.entity_id
_entity_poly.type
_entity_poly.pdbx_seq_one_letter_code
_entity_poly.pdbx_strand_id
1 'polypeptide(L)'
;MHQRPLTFFPLAPLPRRQTDTRTQQRLGFSGWRSAIELRGGQPRDGWFIARSVLSEGMNPLGLQPQRFLVACDRDEAAGVLRPVGFGQLRPLSKDALELASMYVLPQYRRRGIASTIIRALLDRETQRLASVPPEQGRRVVFCLTVGSERLYKRHGFVELDPFAAPGDADTVRVPQCLRFEILAGRVVAGILRPGEPLSLLCCRLG
;
A
#
# COMPACT_ATOMS: atom_id res chain seq x y z
N MET A 1 -38.56 24.36 71.11
CA MET A 1 -38.42 25.15 69.86
C MET A 1 -37.17 25.99 69.98
N HIS A 2 -36.08 25.58 69.34
CA HIS A 2 -34.78 26.24 69.42
C HIS A 2 -34.28 26.50 67.99
N GLN A 3 -34.20 27.76 67.60
CA GLN A 3 -33.52 28.19 66.38
C GLN A 3 -32.08 28.58 66.75
N ARG A 4 -31.10 27.89 66.17
CA ARG A 4 -29.68 28.27 66.18
C ARG A 4 -29.31 28.93 64.85
N PRO A 5 -28.42 29.95 64.86
CA PRO A 5 -28.01 30.67 63.67
C PRO A 5 -27.01 29.85 62.82
N LEU A 6 -27.09 30.04 61.50
CA LEU A 6 -26.15 29.45 60.53
C LEU A 6 -24.82 30.20 60.58
N THR A 7 -23.79 29.58 61.14
CA THR A 7 -22.39 30.02 61.01
C THR A 7 -21.81 29.55 59.69
N PHE A 8 -21.36 30.50 58.88
CA PHE A 8 -20.57 30.29 57.67
C PHE A 8 -19.20 29.68 58.04
N PHE A 9 -18.90 28.48 57.54
CA PHE A 9 -17.55 27.89 57.60
C PHE A 9 -16.78 28.26 56.33
N PRO A 10 -15.51 28.69 56.42
CA PRO A 10 -14.68 28.88 55.24
C PRO A 10 -14.30 27.52 54.63
N LEU A 11 -14.48 27.38 53.33
CA LEU A 11 -14.03 26.22 52.55
C LEU A 11 -12.50 26.10 52.63
N ALA A 12 -12.00 24.97 53.12
CA ALA A 12 -10.59 24.62 53.04
C ALA A 12 -10.15 24.52 51.56
N PRO A 13 -8.94 25.01 51.19
CA PRO A 13 -8.45 24.86 49.83
C PRO A 13 -8.20 23.39 49.51
N LEU A 14 -8.70 22.95 48.35
CA LEU A 14 -8.44 21.61 47.81
C LEU A 14 -6.92 21.40 47.64
N PRO A 15 -6.40 20.20 47.95
CA PRO A 15 -4.99 19.90 47.74
C PRO A 15 -4.65 20.01 46.25
N ARG A 16 -3.66 20.85 45.93
CA ARG A 16 -3.08 20.93 44.59
C ARG A 16 -2.61 19.53 44.20
N ARG A 17 -3.14 18.98 43.10
CA ARG A 17 -2.59 17.79 42.43
C ARG A 17 -1.11 18.04 42.16
N GLN A 18 -0.25 17.46 42.99
CA GLN A 18 1.12 17.18 42.60
C GLN A 18 1.03 16.14 41.48
N THR A 19 1.31 16.58 40.25
CA THR A 19 1.51 15.69 39.12
C THR A 19 2.74 14.84 39.42
N ASP A 20 2.49 13.58 39.76
CA ASP A 20 3.49 12.53 39.90
C ASP A 20 4.40 12.47 38.66
N THR A 21 5.62 12.95 38.78
CA THR A 21 6.69 12.89 37.76
C THR A 21 7.43 11.54 37.79
N ARG A 22 6.79 10.46 38.25
CA ARG A 22 7.45 9.16 38.48
C ARG A 22 6.65 7.95 38.00
N THR A 23 6.13 7.97 36.78
CA THR A 23 5.75 6.72 36.06
C THR A 23 5.82 6.86 34.53
N GLN A 24 6.90 7.47 34.02
CA GLN A 24 7.25 7.45 32.58
C GLN A 24 8.52 6.63 32.29
N GLN A 25 8.73 5.55 33.03
CA GLN A 25 9.73 4.53 32.69
C GLN A 25 9.00 3.22 32.37
N ARG A 26 9.28 2.67 31.16
CA ARG A 26 8.70 1.49 30.48
C ARG A 26 7.37 1.81 29.78
N LEU A 27 7.32 2.05 28.46
CA LEU A 27 7.82 1.21 27.36
C LEU A 27 8.45 2.09 26.26
N GLY A 28 9.61 1.68 25.76
CA GLY A 28 10.42 2.43 24.79
C GLY A 28 9.69 2.71 23.48
N PHE A 29 9.55 4.00 23.17
CA PHE A 29 9.17 4.52 21.85
C PHE A 29 10.32 5.35 21.23
N SER A 30 11.56 5.04 21.60
CA SER A 30 12.78 5.61 20.99
C SER A 30 13.25 4.72 19.85
N GLY A 31 12.87 5.04 18.60
CA GLY A 31 13.41 4.29 17.44
C GLY A 31 12.79 4.52 16.06
N TRP A 32 11.83 5.44 15.89
CA TRP A 32 11.06 5.55 14.63
C TRP A 32 11.75 6.39 13.53
N ARG A 33 13.06 6.26 13.39
CA ARG A 33 13.76 6.57 12.12
C ARG A 33 14.12 5.26 11.42
N SER A 34 13.15 4.37 11.32
CA SER A 34 13.38 3.09 10.68
C SER A 34 13.66 3.33 9.19
N ALA A 35 14.91 3.10 8.79
CA ALA A 35 15.37 3.27 7.42
C ALA A 35 14.72 2.18 6.56
N ILE A 36 13.71 2.56 5.80
CA ILE A 36 13.06 1.64 4.87
C ILE A 36 13.99 1.41 3.68
N GLU A 37 14.35 0.15 3.45
CA GLU A 37 15.20 -0.27 2.34
C GLU A 37 14.42 -1.11 1.35
N LEU A 38 14.69 -0.92 0.06
CA LEU A 38 14.11 -1.74 -1.00
C LEU A 38 15.13 -2.79 -1.46
N ARG A 39 14.66 -4.02 -1.66
CA ARG A 39 15.45 -5.08 -2.30
C ARG A 39 14.59 -5.97 -3.17
N GLY A 40 15.24 -6.69 -4.10
CA GLY A 40 14.57 -7.79 -4.79
C GLY A 40 14.07 -8.84 -3.79
N GLY A 41 12.91 -9.39 -4.08
CA GLY A 41 12.37 -10.51 -3.33
C GLY A 41 13.24 -11.76 -3.48
N GLN A 42 13.27 -12.56 -2.43
CA GLN A 42 14.12 -13.73 -2.27
C GLN A 42 13.24 -14.95 -1.92
N PRO A 43 13.73 -16.18 -2.12
CA PRO A 43 12.97 -17.38 -1.77
C PRO A 43 12.40 -17.37 -0.35
N ARG A 44 13.16 -16.83 0.62
CA ARG A 44 12.74 -16.68 2.02
C ARG A 44 11.56 -15.74 2.26
N ASP A 45 11.24 -14.85 1.32
CA ASP A 45 10.08 -13.96 1.43
C ASP A 45 8.77 -14.66 1.07
N GLY A 46 8.83 -15.86 0.47
CA GLY A 46 7.66 -16.54 -0.08
C GLY A 46 6.53 -16.72 0.92
N TRP A 47 6.84 -17.09 2.17
CA TRP A 47 5.81 -17.25 3.20
C TRP A 47 5.16 -15.92 3.59
N PHE A 48 5.95 -14.85 3.74
CA PHE A 48 5.44 -13.51 4.04
C PHE A 48 4.53 -12.99 2.93
N ILE A 49 4.94 -13.16 1.67
CA ILE A 49 4.18 -12.74 0.49
C ILE A 49 2.88 -13.54 0.40
N ALA A 50 2.96 -14.88 0.42
CA ALA A 50 1.79 -15.74 0.28
C ALA A 50 0.76 -15.50 1.38
N ARG A 51 1.19 -15.40 2.63
CA ARG A 51 0.30 -15.10 3.76
C ARG A 51 -0.37 -13.73 3.61
N SER A 52 0.37 -12.72 3.18
CA SER A 52 -0.16 -11.36 3.01
C SER A 52 -1.16 -11.29 1.85
N VAL A 53 -0.86 -11.94 0.72
CA VAL A 53 -1.75 -12.06 -0.44
C VAL A 53 -3.06 -12.73 -0.06
N LEU A 54 -2.98 -13.87 0.64
CA LEU A 54 -4.16 -14.58 1.17
C LEU A 54 -4.98 -13.72 2.13
N SER A 55 -4.32 -13.00 3.04
CA SER A 55 -5.02 -12.19 4.05
C SER A 55 -5.79 -11.00 3.48
N GLU A 56 -5.42 -10.55 2.28
CA GLU A 56 -6.09 -9.47 1.55
C GLU A 56 -7.06 -10.02 0.48
N GLY A 57 -7.35 -11.33 0.48
CA GLY A 57 -8.28 -11.94 -0.48
C GLY A 57 -7.77 -11.96 -1.93
N MET A 58 -6.47 -11.75 -2.15
CA MET A 58 -5.86 -11.82 -3.47
C MET A 58 -5.53 -13.27 -3.85
N ASN A 59 -5.44 -13.56 -5.15
CA ASN A 59 -5.11 -14.90 -5.65
C ASN A 59 -3.63 -15.27 -5.35
N PRO A 60 -3.37 -16.35 -4.57
CA PRO A 60 -2.01 -16.77 -4.20
C PRO A 60 -1.32 -17.65 -5.25
N LEU A 61 -2.00 -18.06 -6.32
CA LEU A 61 -1.44 -18.99 -7.30
C LEU A 61 -0.40 -18.31 -8.19
N GLY A 62 0.73 -18.99 -8.41
CA GLY A 62 1.80 -18.52 -9.29
C GLY A 62 2.70 -17.43 -8.71
N LEU A 63 2.68 -17.22 -7.39
CA LEU A 63 3.59 -16.28 -6.72
C LEU A 63 5.05 -16.73 -6.88
N GLN A 64 5.86 -15.86 -7.47
CA GLN A 64 7.32 -16.04 -7.61
C GLN A 64 8.01 -14.91 -6.84
N PRO A 65 8.58 -15.16 -5.63
CA PRO A 65 9.16 -14.11 -4.79
C PRO A 65 10.17 -13.22 -5.50
N GLN A 66 10.91 -13.75 -6.46
CA GLN A 66 11.94 -13.05 -7.24
C GLN A 66 11.37 -11.93 -8.13
N ARG A 67 10.07 -11.93 -8.40
CA ARG A 67 9.38 -10.86 -9.17
C ARG A 67 9.00 -9.66 -8.30
N PHE A 68 9.05 -9.81 -6.99
CA PHE A 68 8.66 -8.77 -6.06
C PHE A 68 9.81 -7.80 -5.77
N LEU A 69 9.44 -6.55 -5.56
CA LEU A 69 10.24 -5.59 -4.83
C LEU A 69 9.72 -5.57 -3.40
N VAL A 70 10.61 -5.79 -2.43
CA VAL A 70 10.28 -5.90 -1.01
C VAL A 70 10.84 -4.68 -0.30
N ALA A 71 9.97 -3.98 0.44
CA ALA A 71 10.36 -2.98 1.41
C ALA A 71 10.66 -3.67 2.73
N CYS A 72 11.86 -3.45 3.25
CA CYS A 72 12.32 -3.94 4.52
C CYS A 72 12.47 -2.78 5.50
N ASP A 73 12.09 -3.04 6.74
CA ASP A 73 12.50 -2.23 7.86
C ASP A 73 13.83 -2.73 8.41
N ARG A 74 14.77 -1.80 8.66
CA ARG A 74 16.05 -2.11 9.27
C ARG A 74 15.90 -2.10 10.78
N ASP A 75 15.97 -3.29 11.38
CA ASP A 75 16.16 -3.42 12.82
C ASP A 75 17.66 -3.25 13.12
N GLU A 76 18.05 -2.06 13.56
CA GLU A 76 19.46 -1.75 13.89
C GLU A 76 20.00 -2.61 15.04
N ALA A 77 19.15 -2.96 16.01
CA ALA A 77 19.57 -3.74 17.17
C ALA A 77 19.82 -5.21 16.80
N ALA A 78 19.04 -5.76 15.87
CA ALA A 78 19.22 -7.12 15.38
C ALA A 78 20.16 -7.23 14.17
N GLY A 79 20.42 -6.12 13.47
CA GLY A 79 21.13 -6.13 12.18
C GLY A 79 20.34 -6.84 11.07
N VAL A 80 19.02 -7.01 11.22
CA VAL A 80 18.17 -7.80 10.32
C VAL A 80 17.23 -6.89 9.54
N LEU A 81 17.13 -7.16 8.22
CA LEU A 81 16.12 -6.54 7.35
C LEU A 81 14.82 -7.33 7.43
N ARG A 82 13.80 -6.74 8.04
CA ARG A 82 12.47 -7.34 8.20
C ARG A 82 11.54 -6.89 7.07
N PRO A 83 10.96 -7.80 6.28
CA PRO A 83 9.95 -7.42 5.28
C PRO A 83 8.73 -6.74 5.91
N VAL A 84 8.33 -5.59 5.36
CA VAL A 84 7.18 -4.80 5.84
C VAL A 84 6.20 -4.40 4.75
N GLY A 85 6.57 -4.57 3.49
CA GLY A 85 5.69 -4.37 2.34
C GLY A 85 6.32 -4.92 1.07
N PHE A 86 5.52 -5.05 0.02
CA PHE A 86 5.98 -5.52 -1.27
C PHE A 86 5.04 -5.06 -2.40
N GLY A 87 5.52 -5.25 -3.63
CA GLY A 87 4.75 -5.07 -4.86
C GLY A 87 5.51 -5.67 -6.05
N GLN A 88 4.84 -5.84 -7.18
CA GLN A 88 5.48 -6.32 -8.41
C GLN A 88 4.87 -5.68 -9.66
N LEU A 89 5.64 -5.71 -10.75
CA LEU A 89 5.11 -5.53 -12.10
C LEU A 89 5.01 -6.90 -12.78
N ARG A 90 3.78 -7.31 -13.13
CA ARG A 90 3.48 -8.55 -13.83
C ARG A 90 3.28 -8.27 -15.32
N PRO A 91 3.95 -8.99 -16.25
CA PRO A 91 3.67 -8.83 -17.67
C PRO A 91 2.28 -9.35 -18.02
N LEU A 92 1.53 -8.55 -18.78
CA LEU A 92 0.24 -8.93 -19.37
C LEU A 92 0.40 -9.21 -20.87
N SER A 93 1.25 -8.44 -21.55
CA SER A 93 1.66 -8.63 -22.94
C SER A 93 3.04 -8.00 -23.17
N LYS A 94 3.48 -7.90 -24.44
CA LYS A 94 4.72 -7.20 -24.81
C LYS A 94 4.71 -5.73 -24.35
N ASP A 95 3.56 -5.07 -24.49
CA ASP A 95 3.43 -3.62 -24.32
C ASP A 95 2.58 -3.25 -23.08
N ALA A 96 2.14 -4.24 -22.30
CA ALA A 96 1.30 -4.04 -21.12
C ALA A 96 1.85 -4.77 -19.89
N LEU A 97 1.88 -4.05 -18.78
CA LEU A 97 2.22 -4.56 -17.46
C LEU A 97 1.06 -4.31 -16.49
N GLU A 98 1.09 -5.01 -15.37
CA GLU A 98 0.19 -4.80 -14.24
C GLU A 98 1.00 -4.53 -12.98
N LEU A 99 0.68 -3.44 -12.28
CA LEU A 99 1.11 -3.21 -10.92
C LEU A 99 0.23 -4.04 -9.98
N ALA A 100 0.75 -5.19 -9.60
CA ALA A 100 0.00 -6.25 -8.93
C ALA A 100 0.54 -6.55 -7.52
N SER A 101 -0.31 -7.17 -6.71
CA SER A 101 0.05 -7.70 -5.39
C SER A 101 0.73 -6.67 -4.48
N MET A 102 0.22 -5.44 -4.48
CA MET A 102 0.72 -4.37 -3.61
C MET A 102 0.24 -4.59 -2.17
N TYR A 103 1.18 -4.58 -1.22
CA TYR A 103 0.87 -4.76 0.20
C TYR A 103 1.84 -4.00 1.10
N VAL A 104 1.32 -3.48 2.21
CA VAL A 104 2.11 -2.95 3.33
C VAL A 104 1.47 -3.40 4.63
N LEU A 105 2.28 -3.93 5.55
CA LEU A 105 1.85 -4.32 6.89
C LEU A 105 1.06 -3.18 7.56
N PRO A 106 -0.10 -3.43 8.18
CA PRO A 106 -0.97 -2.40 8.73
C PRO A 106 -0.26 -1.35 9.59
N GLN A 107 0.62 -1.79 10.49
CA GLN A 107 1.39 -0.94 11.39
C GLN A 107 2.50 -0.11 10.71
N TYR A 108 2.77 -0.33 9.42
CA TYR A 108 3.73 0.42 8.60
C TYR A 108 3.03 1.29 7.53
N ARG A 109 1.70 1.23 7.43
CA ARG A 109 0.92 2.05 6.49
C ARG A 109 1.06 3.53 6.83
N ARG A 110 0.73 4.39 5.85
CA ARG A 110 0.80 5.87 5.96
C ARG A 110 2.20 6.46 6.16
N ARG A 111 3.25 5.68 5.87
CA ARG A 111 4.67 6.12 5.91
C ARG A 111 5.34 6.27 4.54
N GLY A 112 4.55 6.33 3.48
CA GLY A 112 5.06 6.44 2.12
C GLY A 112 5.64 5.16 1.52
N ILE A 113 5.73 4.05 2.26
CA ILE A 113 6.32 2.78 1.79
C ILE A 113 5.71 2.31 0.45
N ALA A 114 4.38 2.30 0.32
CA ALA A 114 3.74 1.92 -0.93
C ALA A 114 4.13 2.86 -2.08
N SER A 115 4.21 4.17 -1.83
CA SER A 115 4.68 5.13 -2.85
C SER A 115 6.13 4.89 -3.24
N THR A 116 6.98 4.56 -2.28
CA THR A 116 8.40 4.22 -2.51
C THR A 116 8.54 2.96 -3.38
N ILE A 117 7.75 1.92 -3.11
CA ILE A 117 7.71 0.70 -3.92
C ILE A 117 7.21 1.00 -5.35
N ILE A 118 6.09 1.72 -5.49
CA ILE A 118 5.50 2.04 -6.80
C ILE A 118 6.50 2.82 -7.65
N ARG A 119 7.06 3.90 -7.11
CA ARG A 119 8.05 4.72 -7.81
C ARG A 119 9.24 3.87 -8.27
N ALA A 120 9.83 3.07 -7.38
CA ALA A 120 10.97 2.24 -7.72
C ALA A 120 10.66 1.19 -8.81
N LEU A 121 9.45 0.63 -8.83
CA LEU A 121 9.02 -0.28 -9.88
C LEU A 121 8.87 0.43 -11.23
N LEU A 122 8.21 1.60 -11.26
CA LEU A 122 8.03 2.39 -12.48
C LEU A 122 9.35 2.93 -13.02
N ASP A 123 10.24 3.43 -12.15
CA ASP A 123 11.55 3.94 -12.51
C ASP A 123 12.41 2.84 -13.14
N ARG A 124 12.42 1.64 -12.54
CA ARG A 124 13.15 0.48 -13.07
C ARG A 124 12.68 0.10 -14.47
N GLU A 125 11.38 0.13 -14.71
CA GLU A 125 10.85 -0.20 -16.03
C GLU A 125 11.11 0.92 -17.04
N THR A 126 10.99 2.18 -16.64
CA THR A 126 11.34 3.34 -17.47
C THR A 126 12.81 3.27 -17.91
N GLN A 127 13.72 2.92 -17.00
CA GLN A 127 15.14 2.73 -17.32
C GLN A 127 15.39 1.57 -18.29
N ARG A 128 14.62 0.48 -18.17
CA ARG A 128 14.69 -0.63 -19.14
C ARG A 128 14.22 -0.20 -20.52
N LEU A 129 13.14 0.57 -20.59
CA LEU A 129 12.61 1.09 -21.86
C LEU A 129 13.57 2.09 -22.52
N ALA A 130 14.29 2.89 -21.74
CA ALA A 130 15.34 3.77 -22.26
C ALA A 130 16.50 3.02 -22.93
N SER A 131 16.65 1.72 -22.65
CA SER A 131 17.72 0.87 -23.21
C SER A 131 17.31 0.11 -24.47
N VAL A 132 16.07 0.25 -24.95
CA VAL A 132 15.56 -0.44 -26.15
C VAL A 132 15.18 0.57 -27.26
N PRO A 133 15.08 0.15 -28.53
CA PRO A 133 14.68 1.05 -29.62
C PRO A 133 13.33 1.74 -29.36
N PRO A 134 13.13 3.00 -29.81
CA PRO A 134 11.93 3.79 -29.52
C PRO A 134 10.61 3.11 -29.93
N GLU A 135 10.63 2.33 -31.02
CA GLU A 135 9.50 1.52 -31.49
C GLU A 135 9.05 0.41 -30.51
N GLN A 136 9.88 0.10 -29.50
CA GLN A 136 9.61 -0.84 -28.41
C GLN A 136 9.62 -0.17 -27.03
N GLY A 137 9.79 1.16 -27.00
CA GLY A 137 10.03 1.96 -25.80
C GLY A 137 8.75 2.37 -25.05
N ARG A 138 7.57 1.91 -25.46
CA ARG A 138 6.29 2.28 -24.84
C ARG A 138 5.65 1.11 -24.13
N ARG A 139 5.23 1.32 -22.88
CA ARG A 139 4.40 0.37 -22.14
C ARG A 139 3.29 1.06 -21.40
N VAL A 140 2.17 0.36 -21.23
CA VAL A 140 1.10 0.77 -20.33
C VAL A 140 1.12 -0.10 -19.08
N VAL A 141 1.19 0.53 -17.92
CA VAL A 141 1.07 -0.14 -16.62
C VAL A 141 -0.36 0.03 -16.13
N PHE A 142 -1.08 -1.08 -15.96
CA PHE A 142 -2.42 -1.12 -15.41
C PHE A 142 -2.39 -1.41 -13.91
N CYS A 143 -3.40 -0.98 -13.18
CA CYS A 143 -3.61 -1.33 -11.78
C CYS A 143 -5.10 -1.45 -11.48
N LEU A 144 -5.47 -2.51 -10.76
CA LEU A 144 -6.81 -2.69 -10.19
C LEU A 144 -6.75 -2.35 -8.70
N THR A 145 -7.69 -1.54 -8.22
CA THR A 145 -7.71 -1.15 -6.81
C THR A 145 -9.10 -0.82 -6.27
N VAL A 146 -9.25 -0.86 -4.95
CA VAL A 146 -10.43 -0.41 -4.22
C VAL A 146 -9.99 0.57 -3.14
N GLY A 147 -10.49 1.80 -3.20
CA GLY A 147 -10.30 2.81 -2.16
C GLY A 147 -8.88 3.36 -2.01
N SER A 148 -7.98 3.03 -2.95
CA SER A 148 -6.58 3.49 -2.96
C SER A 148 -6.21 4.30 -4.21
N GLU A 149 -7.20 4.76 -4.98
CA GLU A 149 -7.04 5.51 -6.24
C GLU A 149 -6.13 6.73 -6.04
N ARG A 150 -6.30 7.46 -4.93
CA ARG A 150 -5.49 8.64 -4.63
C ARG A 150 -4.00 8.33 -4.47
N LEU A 151 -3.63 7.12 -4.03
CA LEU A 151 -2.23 6.69 -3.97
C LEU A 151 -1.67 6.59 -5.39
N TYR A 152 -2.35 5.85 -6.27
CA TYR A 152 -1.88 5.62 -7.64
C TYR A 152 -1.91 6.89 -8.49
N LYS A 153 -2.93 7.75 -8.35
CA LYS A 153 -3.03 9.02 -9.08
C LYS A 153 -1.84 9.96 -8.81
N ARG A 154 -1.18 9.86 -7.64
CA ARG A 154 0.07 10.61 -7.35
C ARG A 154 1.28 10.15 -8.15
N HIS A 155 1.22 8.94 -8.73
CA HIS A 155 2.28 8.33 -9.54
C HIS A 155 1.91 8.32 -11.03
N GLY A 156 1.07 9.27 -11.46
CA GLY A 156 0.71 9.44 -12.87
C GLY A 156 -0.36 8.47 -13.39
N PHE A 157 -0.96 7.65 -12.52
CA PHE A 157 -2.07 6.80 -12.95
C PHE A 157 -3.33 7.64 -13.18
N VAL A 158 -4.02 7.35 -14.28
CA VAL A 158 -5.33 7.90 -14.61
C VAL A 158 -6.37 6.78 -14.60
N GLU A 159 -7.59 7.13 -14.22
CA GLU A 159 -8.71 6.19 -14.17
C GLU A 159 -9.22 5.90 -15.59
N LEU A 160 -9.58 4.65 -15.85
CA LEU A 160 -10.12 4.20 -17.13
C LEU A 160 -11.50 3.62 -16.93
N ASP A 161 -12.39 3.87 -17.88
CA ASP A 161 -13.61 3.07 -18.04
C ASP A 161 -13.25 1.78 -18.80
N PRO A 162 -13.34 0.60 -18.17
CA PRO A 162 -13.02 -0.69 -18.81
C PRO A 162 -14.02 -1.09 -19.93
N PHE A 163 -15.17 -0.41 -20.01
CA PHE A 163 -16.24 -0.69 -20.98
C PHE A 163 -16.43 0.43 -22.01
N ALA A 164 -15.65 1.51 -21.94
CA ALA A 164 -15.68 2.55 -22.96
C ALA A 164 -15.48 1.94 -24.35
N ALA A 165 -16.32 2.35 -25.30
CA ALA A 165 -16.17 1.95 -26.68
C ALA A 165 -14.83 2.48 -27.23
N PRO A 166 -14.10 1.71 -28.04
CA PRO A 166 -12.92 2.22 -28.73
C PRO A 166 -13.35 3.31 -29.71
N GLY A 167 -13.20 4.58 -29.31
CA GLY A 167 -13.66 5.74 -30.07
C GLY A 167 -12.52 6.58 -30.63
N ASP A 168 -11.38 6.66 -29.94
CA ASP A 168 -10.25 7.51 -30.31
C ASP A 168 -8.94 6.72 -30.44
N ALA A 169 -8.07 7.15 -31.36
CA ALA A 169 -6.74 6.59 -31.56
C ALA A 169 -5.84 6.62 -30.31
N ASP A 170 -6.18 7.46 -29.33
CA ASP A 170 -5.46 7.61 -28.05
C ASP A 170 -6.10 6.84 -26.88
N THR A 171 -7.10 6.00 -27.17
CA THR A 171 -7.78 5.18 -26.16
C THR A 171 -6.88 4.02 -25.74
N VAL A 172 -6.57 3.93 -24.44
CA VAL A 172 -5.79 2.82 -23.89
C VAL A 172 -6.60 1.53 -24.00
N ARG A 173 -6.10 0.57 -24.79
CA ARG A 173 -6.75 -0.74 -24.91
C ARG A 173 -6.48 -1.59 -23.67
N VAL A 174 -7.54 -1.85 -22.89
CA VAL A 174 -7.47 -2.70 -21.70
C VAL A 174 -7.28 -4.18 -22.09
N PRO A 175 -6.25 -4.88 -21.58
CA PRO A 175 -6.06 -6.31 -21.79
C PRO A 175 -7.28 -7.14 -21.36
N GLN A 176 -7.62 -8.16 -22.16
CA GLN A 176 -8.81 -9.00 -21.90
C GLN A 176 -8.79 -9.66 -20.52
N CYS A 177 -7.62 -10.13 -20.05
CA CYS A 177 -7.46 -10.74 -18.73
C CYS A 177 -7.91 -9.80 -17.59
N LEU A 178 -7.62 -8.50 -17.67
CA LEU A 178 -8.08 -7.53 -16.68
C LEU A 178 -9.57 -7.24 -16.79
N ARG A 179 -10.15 -7.26 -18.00
CA ARG A 179 -11.61 -7.11 -18.17
C ARG A 179 -12.34 -8.28 -17.53
N PHE A 180 -11.82 -9.50 -17.68
CA PHE A 180 -12.32 -10.68 -16.99
C PHE A 180 -12.14 -10.56 -15.48
N GLU A 181 -11.01 -10.06 -14.99
CA GLU A 181 -10.78 -9.87 -13.55
C GLU A 181 -11.70 -8.80 -12.95
N ILE A 182 -12.04 -7.73 -13.67
CA ILE A 182 -13.04 -6.74 -13.24
C ILE A 182 -14.44 -7.38 -13.19
N LEU A 183 -14.80 -8.14 -14.22
CA LEU A 183 -16.10 -8.81 -14.30
C LEU A 183 -16.24 -9.91 -13.24
N ALA A 184 -15.20 -10.74 -13.08
CA ALA A 184 -15.09 -11.77 -12.07
C ALA A 184 -14.84 -11.17 -10.68
N GLY A 185 -14.32 -9.96 -10.57
CA GLY A 185 -14.18 -9.19 -9.32
C GLY A 185 -15.52 -8.79 -8.71
N ARG A 186 -16.63 -8.90 -9.46
CA ARG A 186 -17.99 -8.93 -8.89
C ARG A 186 -18.35 -10.27 -8.23
N VAL A 187 -17.55 -11.32 -8.43
CA VAL A 187 -17.81 -12.72 -8.03
C VAL A 187 -16.74 -13.29 -7.09
N VAL A 188 -15.47 -12.88 -7.22
CA VAL A 188 -14.33 -13.32 -6.38
C VAL A 188 -14.08 -12.38 -5.19
N ALA A 189 -14.77 -11.23 -5.16
CA ALA A 189 -14.76 -10.28 -4.05
C ALA A 189 -15.65 -10.71 -2.87
N GLY A 190 -15.46 -11.92 -2.36
CA GLY A 190 -16.00 -12.30 -1.04
C GLY A 190 -15.40 -11.50 0.13
N ILE A 191 -14.46 -10.58 -0.14
CA ILE A 191 -13.63 -9.84 0.83
C ILE A 191 -13.58 -8.32 0.49
N LEU A 192 -14.37 -7.81 -0.44
CA LEU A 192 -14.56 -6.36 -0.55
C LEU A 192 -15.62 -5.91 0.44
N ARG A 193 -15.46 -4.70 1.00
CA ARG A 193 -16.58 -4.03 1.66
C ARG A 193 -17.75 -4.02 0.68
N PRO A 194 -18.92 -4.57 1.04
CA PRO A 194 -20.05 -4.63 0.13
C PRO A 194 -20.32 -3.24 -0.47
N GLY A 195 -20.18 -3.11 -1.79
CA GLY A 195 -20.59 -1.91 -2.54
C GLY A 195 -19.48 -0.95 -3.01
N GLU A 196 -18.21 -1.13 -2.66
CA GLU A 196 -17.15 -0.29 -3.25
C GLU A 196 -16.73 -0.81 -4.65
N PRO A 197 -16.81 0.01 -5.71
CA PRO A 197 -16.47 -0.43 -7.06
C PRO A 197 -14.96 -0.66 -7.22
N LEU A 198 -14.60 -1.68 -8.00
CA LEU A 198 -13.21 -1.89 -8.42
C LEU A 198 -12.82 -0.86 -9.48
N SER A 199 -11.82 -0.04 -9.17
CA SER A 199 -11.27 0.98 -10.06
C SER A 199 -10.17 0.40 -10.94
N LEU A 200 -10.25 0.61 -12.25
CA LEU A 200 -9.17 0.35 -13.20
C LEU A 200 -8.40 1.65 -13.46
N LEU A 201 -7.09 1.62 -13.26
CA LEU A 201 -6.22 2.74 -13.58
C LEU A 201 -5.10 2.30 -14.53
N CYS A 202 -4.54 3.26 -15.28
CA CYS A 202 -3.34 3.04 -16.07
C CYS A 202 -2.36 4.21 -16.00
N CYS A 203 -1.08 3.94 -16.22
CA CYS A 203 -0.02 4.92 -16.43
C CYS A 203 0.78 4.52 -17.68
N ARG A 204 1.18 5.49 -18.51
CA ARG A 204 2.02 5.25 -19.68
C ARG A 204 3.49 5.48 -19.31
N LEU A 205 4.36 4.58 -19.75
CA LEU A 205 5.81 4.68 -19.66
C LEU A 205 6.37 4.78 -21.08
N GLY A 206 7.32 5.70 -21.31
CA GLY A 206 7.96 5.93 -22.61
C GLY A 206 7.48 7.18 -23.33
#